data_AF-E4ZPR1-F1
#
_entry.id   AF-E4ZPR1-F1
#
_cell.length_a   1.000
_cell.length_b   1.000
_cell.length_c   1.000
_cell.angle_alpha   90.00
_cell.angle_beta   90.00
_cell.angle_gamma   90.00
#
_symmetry.space_group_name_H-M   'P 1'
#
loop_
_entity.id
_entity.type
_entity.pdbx_description
1 polymer ?
#
loop_
_entity_poly.entity_id
_entity_poly.type
_entity_poly.pdbx_seq_one_letter_code
_entity_poly.pdbx_strand_id
1 'polypeptide(L)'
;MDILTEEILIERFDQLVSEGVIIYGPHDTIPIEARGYPLTLRICPALATKPHTIGASNPAFHHARKWGPGSDLFCPDERLILTTLNGTHDLALNLFCVKRPQLLLPTTNSWKRQHEALDMDDMAVILETMRLFPSIYMLYNCGEDGGCSRVHKHLQGLPGPPHAFNHIVNSLTQNPRNSSFSPGIPFAILSHDFSSSSPSPHLLYTAYTALLARASALLNRPWDPVVAPPHNVVVWRGWLFVVPRRRGSLRGASANAGGMMGEVWVHGREAVEIWGEDGRGYRALVTRVKNIKSKPESGSPRNAPQVGKVDRRLKATINRYQTLEADFRRDSQAAAERQYRIVRPDATDAEVREAVADPDAPIFQQAVW
;
A
#
# COMPACT_ATOMS: atom_id res chain seq x y z
N MET A 1 -12.38 -7.72 -28.71
CA MET A 1 -11.80 -7.48 -27.38
C MET A 1 -12.53 -8.44 -26.46
N ASP A 2 -11.86 -9.46 -25.96
CA ASP A 2 -12.44 -10.30 -24.92
C ASP A 2 -12.82 -9.39 -23.75
N ILE A 3 -14.01 -9.58 -23.21
CA ILE A 3 -14.50 -8.76 -22.10
C ILE A 3 -13.60 -9.06 -20.90
N LEU A 4 -12.86 -8.07 -20.42
CA LEU A 4 -12.09 -8.16 -19.18
C LEU A 4 -13.06 -8.35 -18.01
N THR A 5 -13.02 -9.51 -17.36
CA THR A 5 -13.82 -9.83 -16.16
C THR A 5 -12.96 -9.92 -14.91
N GLU A 6 -13.59 -9.91 -13.73
CA GLU A 6 -12.88 -10.12 -12.46
C GLU A 6 -12.24 -11.52 -12.39
N GLU A 7 -12.88 -12.55 -12.98
CA GLU A 7 -12.32 -13.90 -13.03
C GLU A 7 -11.03 -13.93 -13.84
N ILE A 8 -11.02 -13.34 -15.04
CA ILE A 8 -9.81 -13.26 -15.90
C ILE A 8 -8.70 -12.48 -15.19
N LEU A 9 -9.06 -11.38 -14.51
CA LEU A 9 -8.11 -10.58 -13.73
C LEU A 9 -7.45 -11.42 -12.63
N ILE A 10 -8.25 -12.21 -11.92
CA ILE A 10 -7.80 -13.09 -10.83
C ILE A 10 -6.93 -14.24 -11.37
N GLU A 11 -7.34 -14.89 -12.45
CA GLU A 11 -6.59 -15.98 -13.09
C GLU A 11 -5.23 -15.50 -13.58
N ARG A 12 -5.20 -14.33 -14.25
CA ARG A 12 -3.94 -13.70 -14.68
C ARG A 12 -3.04 -13.38 -13.49
N PHE A 13 -3.61 -12.83 -12.42
CA PHE A 13 -2.86 -12.55 -11.21
C PHE A 13 -2.22 -13.82 -10.63
N ASP A 14 -3.01 -14.89 -10.46
CA ASP A 14 -2.52 -16.15 -9.89
C ASP A 14 -1.42 -16.78 -10.75
N GLN A 15 -1.60 -16.74 -12.07
CA GLN A 15 -0.58 -17.19 -13.00
C GLN A 15 0.73 -16.43 -12.77
N LEU A 16 0.69 -15.09 -12.79
CA LEU A 16 1.89 -14.26 -12.63
C LEU A 16 2.52 -14.36 -11.23
N VAL A 17 1.74 -14.66 -10.19
CA VAL A 17 2.27 -15.00 -8.86
C VAL A 17 2.97 -16.36 -8.90
N SER A 18 2.35 -17.39 -9.50
CA SER A 18 2.92 -18.74 -9.60
C SER A 18 4.23 -18.78 -10.38
N GLU A 19 4.36 -17.91 -11.38
CA GLU A 19 5.56 -17.75 -12.20
C GLU A 19 6.61 -16.83 -11.52
N GLY A 20 6.27 -16.20 -10.40
CA GLY A 20 7.16 -15.31 -9.66
C GLY A 20 7.35 -13.93 -10.29
N VAL A 21 6.50 -13.54 -11.24
CA VAL A 21 6.48 -12.19 -11.82
C VAL A 21 5.97 -11.20 -10.78
N ILE A 22 4.80 -11.47 -10.18
CA ILE A 22 4.20 -10.64 -9.14
C ILE A 22 4.73 -11.08 -7.77
N ILE A 23 5.19 -10.10 -6.99
CA ILE A 23 5.56 -10.30 -5.59
C ILE A 23 4.30 -10.19 -4.75
N TYR A 24 3.86 -11.34 -4.25
CA TYR A 24 2.71 -11.50 -3.37
C TYR A 24 3.01 -12.62 -2.36
N GLY A 25 2.61 -12.44 -1.11
CA GLY A 25 2.92 -13.41 -0.05
C GLY A 25 1.93 -13.33 1.11
N PRO A 26 1.98 -14.32 2.01
CA PRO A 26 1.13 -14.34 3.19
C PRO A 26 1.45 -13.18 4.13
N HIS A 27 0.44 -12.74 4.90
CA HIS A 27 0.60 -11.68 5.88
C HIS A 27 -0.04 -12.02 7.22
N ASP A 28 0.57 -11.53 8.29
CA ASP A 28 -0.04 -11.49 9.62
C ASP A 28 -0.90 -10.24 9.77
N THR A 29 -1.94 -10.30 10.60
CA THR A 29 -2.78 -9.14 10.92
C THR A 29 -2.74 -8.85 12.41
N ILE A 30 -2.50 -7.59 12.78
CA ILE A 30 -2.50 -7.10 14.14
C ILE A 30 -3.50 -5.94 14.24
N PRO A 31 -4.61 -6.11 14.98
CA PRO A 31 -5.51 -4.99 15.26
C PRO A 31 -4.81 -3.99 16.18
N ILE A 32 -5.02 -2.69 15.91
CA ILE A 32 -4.54 -1.58 16.74
C ILE A 32 -5.74 -0.81 17.28
N GLU A 33 -5.69 -0.49 18.58
CA GLU A 33 -6.60 0.48 19.19
C GLU A 33 -6.08 1.89 18.85
N ALA A 34 -6.88 2.65 18.10
CA ALA A 34 -6.53 3.98 17.63
C ALA A 34 -7.60 5.00 18.02
N ARG A 35 -7.84 5.17 19.34
CA ARG A 35 -8.89 6.06 19.89
C ARG A 35 -10.27 5.74 19.30
N GLY A 36 -10.58 4.46 19.20
CA GLY A 36 -11.83 3.95 18.60
C GLY A 36 -11.88 3.94 17.07
N TYR A 37 -10.84 4.40 16.36
CA TYR A 37 -10.77 4.26 14.91
C TYR A 37 -10.34 2.83 14.51
N PRO A 38 -11.05 2.13 13.60
CA PRO A 38 -10.65 0.80 13.15
C PRO A 38 -9.33 0.84 12.38
N LEU A 39 -8.27 0.30 12.98
CA LEU A 39 -6.94 0.25 12.38
C LEU A 39 -6.36 -1.16 12.50
N THR A 40 -5.80 -1.65 11.41
CA THR A 40 -5.03 -2.89 11.39
C THR A 40 -3.65 -2.65 10.79
N LEU A 41 -2.63 -3.26 11.40
CA LEU A 41 -1.34 -3.45 10.77
C LEU A 41 -1.31 -4.83 10.14
N ARG A 42 -0.93 -4.89 8.87
CA ARG A 42 -0.65 -6.13 8.16
C ARG A 42 0.83 -6.24 7.92
N ILE A 43 1.42 -7.30 8.44
CA ILE A 43 2.85 -7.57 8.28
C ILE A 43 2.99 -8.49 7.09
N CYS A 44 3.50 -7.97 5.99
CA CYS A 44 3.77 -8.71 4.76
C CYS A 44 5.27 -8.65 4.47
N PRO A 45 6.04 -9.69 4.83
CA PRO A 45 7.47 -9.76 4.56
C PRO A 45 7.82 -9.59 3.08
N ALA A 46 6.90 -9.94 2.17
CA ALA A 46 7.06 -9.73 0.73
C ALA A 46 7.21 -8.28 0.30
N LEU A 47 6.87 -7.35 1.18
CA LEU A 47 7.14 -5.94 0.93
C LEU A 47 8.60 -5.56 1.13
N ALA A 48 9.43 -6.35 1.82
CA ALA A 48 10.84 -6.00 2.05
C ALA A 48 11.66 -5.86 0.75
N THR A 49 11.25 -6.54 -0.33
CA THR A 49 11.87 -6.41 -1.67
C THR A 49 11.43 -5.17 -2.42
N LYS A 50 10.41 -4.46 -1.92
CA LYS A 50 9.89 -3.24 -2.52
C LYS A 50 10.80 -2.07 -2.18
N PRO A 51 11.18 -1.23 -3.16
CA PRO A 51 11.79 0.06 -2.86
C PRO A 51 10.74 0.96 -2.21
N HIS A 52 10.92 1.23 -0.92
CA HIS A 52 9.89 1.84 -0.07
C HIS A 52 9.84 3.37 -0.11
N THR A 53 10.87 4.02 -0.63
CA THR A 53 10.98 5.49 -0.73
C THR A 53 11.09 5.94 -2.18
N ILE A 54 10.73 7.21 -2.43
CA ILE A 54 10.92 7.83 -3.74
C ILE A 54 12.42 7.84 -4.05
N GLY A 55 12.76 7.47 -5.28
CA GLY A 55 14.16 7.35 -5.72
C GLY A 55 14.85 6.07 -5.26
N ALA A 56 14.29 5.29 -4.32
CA ALA A 56 14.81 3.96 -4.04
C ALA A 56 14.60 3.05 -5.25
N SER A 57 15.65 2.31 -5.56
CA SER A 57 15.68 1.31 -6.60
C SER A 57 16.01 -0.04 -5.99
N ASN A 58 15.57 -1.12 -6.63
CA ASN A 58 16.02 -2.45 -6.30
C ASN A 58 16.87 -2.91 -7.50
N PRO A 59 18.15 -3.28 -7.30
CA PRO A 59 19.06 -3.67 -8.37
C PRO A 59 18.48 -4.72 -9.34
N ALA A 60 17.62 -5.62 -8.83
CA ALA A 60 16.95 -6.65 -9.63
C ALA A 60 16.11 -6.08 -10.79
N PHE A 61 15.70 -4.81 -10.73
CA PHE A 61 14.87 -4.16 -11.74
C PHE A 61 15.60 -3.08 -12.54
N HIS A 62 16.89 -2.84 -12.32
CA HIS A 62 17.63 -1.79 -13.05
C HIS A 62 17.67 -2.02 -14.57
N HIS A 63 17.68 -3.30 -14.98
CA HIS A 63 17.64 -3.70 -16.38
C HIS A 63 16.21 -3.86 -16.92
N ALA A 64 15.19 -3.75 -16.07
CA ALA A 64 13.80 -3.89 -16.50
C ALA A 64 13.38 -2.67 -17.33
N ARG A 65 12.50 -2.88 -18.31
CA ARG A 65 11.91 -1.78 -19.07
C ARG A 65 11.21 -0.82 -18.12
N LYS A 66 11.45 0.48 -18.28
CA LYS A 66 10.63 1.51 -17.62
C LYS A 66 9.26 1.58 -18.28
N TRP A 67 8.23 1.94 -17.52
CA TRP A 67 6.87 2.09 -18.06
C TRP A 67 6.81 3.06 -19.24
N GLY A 68 7.61 4.14 -19.15
CA GLY A 68 7.87 5.08 -20.23
C GLY A 68 9.11 5.93 -19.93
N PRO A 69 9.54 6.80 -20.86
CA PRO A 69 10.79 7.56 -20.73
C PRO A 69 10.83 8.49 -19.51
N GLY A 70 9.69 9.02 -19.08
CA GLY A 70 9.57 9.88 -17.90
C GLY A 70 9.30 9.14 -16.59
N SER A 71 9.23 7.80 -16.62
CA SER A 71 8.73 6.99 -15.50
C SER A 71 9.82 6.51 -14.54
N ASP A 72 9.47 6.43 -13.26
CA ASP A 72 10.21 5.72 -12.22
C ASP A 72 9.58 4.35 -11.87
N LEU A 73 8.54 3.94 -12.62
CA LEU A 73 7.95 2.61 -12.55
C LEU A 73 8.63 1.68 -13.54
N PHE A 74 8.85 0.44 -13.11
CA PHE A 74 9.35 -0.66 -13.94
C PHE A 74 8.19 -1.54 -14.41
N CYS A 75 8.28 -2.02 -15.64
CA CYS A 75 7.43 -3.04 -16.24
C CYS A 75 8.34 -4.20 -16.66
N PRO A 76 8.71 -5.09 -15.73
CA PRO A 76 9.61 -6.20 -16.03
C PRO A 76 8.97 -7.27 -16.93
N ASP A 77 7.64 -7.30 -17.03
CA ASP A 77 6.89 -8.25 -17.84
C ASP A 77 5.64 -7.56 -18.41
N GLU A 78 5.51 -7.53 -19.74
CA GLU A 78 4.38 -6.89 -20.44
C GLU A 78 3.03 -7.52 -20.07
N ARG A 79 3.01 -8.77 -19.57
CA ARG A 79 1.78 -9.45 -19.13
C ARG A 79 1.16 -8.81 -17.88
N LEU A 80 1.88 -7.91 -17.21
CA LEU A 80 1.32 -7.06 -16.16
C LEU A 80 0.27 -6.09 -16.71
N ILE A 81 0.40 -5.65 -17.96
CA ILE A 81 -0.51 -4.72 -18.61
C ILE A 81 -1.67 -5.51 -19.21
N LEU A 82 -2.89 -5.23 -18.77
CA LEU A 82 -4.09 -5.91 -19.23
C LEU A 82 -4.67 -5.24 -20.47
N THR A 83 -4.70 -3.91 -20.46
CA THR A 83 -5.18 -3.06 -21.56
C THR A 83 -4.85 -1.60 -21.26
N THR A 84 -5.16 -0.68 -22.18
CA THR A 84 -5.16 0.76 -21.94
C THR A 84 -6.60 1.27 -21.87
N LEU A 85 -6.98 1.92 -20.78
CA LEU A 85 -8.30 2.51 -20.57
C LEU A 85 -8.32 3.95 -21.10
N ASN A 86 -9.33 4.26 -21.90
CA ASN A 86 -9.56 5.58 -22.52
C ASN A 86 -8.34 6.18 -23.26
N GLY A 87 -7.35 5.37 -23.62
CA GLY A 87 -6.09 5.84 -24.23
C GLY A 87 -5.16 6.63 -23.27
N THR A 88 -5.53 6.80 -22.00
CA THR A 88 -4.83 7.69 -21.06
C THR A 88 -4.14 6.98 -19.92
N HIS A 89 -4.57 5.77 -19.57
CA HIS A 89 -4.00 4.98 -18.48
C HIS A 89 -3.85 3.52 -18.88
N ASP A 90 -2.73 2.91 -18.53
CA ASP A 90 -2.59 1.46 -18.62
C ASP A 90 -3.29 0.83 -17.41
N LEU A 91 -4.18 -0.13 -17.63
CA LEU A 91 -4.73 -0.96 -16.56
C LEU A 91 -3.78 -2.14 -16.36
N ALA A 92 -3.11 -2.20 -15.22
CA ALA A 92 -2.13 -3.23 -14.93
C ALA A 92 -2.27 -3.86 -13.55
N LEU A 93 -1.72 -5.06 -13.41
CA LEU A 93 -1.48 -5.69 -12.12
C LEU A 93 -0.25 -5.05 -11.46
N ASN A 94 -0.35 -4.75 -10.17
CA ASN A 94 0.76 -4.17 -9.44
C ASN A 94 1.88 -5.21 -9.22
N LEU A 95 3.13 -4.81 -9.37
CA LEU A 95 4.29 -5.70 -9.19
C LEU A 95 4.46 -6.16 -7.73
N PHE A 96 4.21 -5.25 -6.77
CA PHE A 96 4.35 -5.51 -5.33
C PHE A 96 2.97 -5.52 -4.67
N CYS A 97 2.26 -6.64 -4.79
CA CYS A 97 0.88 -6.75 -4.37
C CYS A 97 0.74 -7.03 -2.86
N VAL A 98 -0.19 -6.30 -2.23
CA VAL A 98 -0.63 -6.60 -0.86
C VAL A 98 -1.99 -7.30 -0.81
N LYS A 99 -2.80 -7.15 -1.85
CA LYS A 99 -4.06 -7.87 -2.01
C LYS A 99 -4.10 -8.61 -3.34
N ARG A 100 -4.90 -9.67 -3.37
CA ARG A 100 -5.19 -10.48 -4.54
C ARG A 100 -6.53 -10.04 -5.16
N PRO A 101 -6.56 -9.46 -6.37
CA PRO A 101 -5.45 -8.78 -7.04
C PRO A 101 -5.26 -7.36 -6.48
N GLN A 102 -4.18 -6.68 -6.87
CA GLN A 102 -4.04 -5.23 -6.68
C GLN A 102 -3.70 -4.60 -8.03
N LEU A 103 -4.41 -3.53 -8.37
CA LEU A 103 -4.24 -2.81 -9.62
C LEU A 103 -3.29 -1.62 -9.46
N LEU A 104 -2.56 -1.34 -10.53
CA LEU A 104 -1.79 -0.13 -10.76
C LEU A 104 -2.24 0.47 -12.10
N LEU A 105 -2.64 1.74 -12.10
CA LEU A 105 -3.09 2.40 -13.31
C LEU A 105 -2.25 3.66 -13.57
N PRO A 106 -1.02 3.50 -14.10
CA PRO A 106 -0.19 4.62 -14.46
C PRO A 106 -0.71 5.32 -15.71
N THR A 107 -0.50 6.63 -15.78
CA THR A 107 -0.80 7.40 -17.00
C THR A 107 0.07 6.93 -18.16
N THR A 108 -0.46 6.87 -19.39
CA THR A 108 0.35 6.57 -20.58
C THR A 108 1.37 7.69 -20.85
N ASN A 109 1.02 8.93 -20.50
CA ASN A 109 1.98 10.03 -20.45
C ASN A 109 2.89 9.89 -19.21
N SER A 110 4.02 9.21 -19.40
CA SER A 110 5.03 8.98 -18.35
C SER A 110 5.65 10.22 -17.69
N TRP A 111 5.39 11.43 -18.22
CA TRP A 111 5.85 12.69 -17.64
C TRP A 111 4.89 13.30 -16.63
N LYS A 112 3.62 12.84 -16.59
CA LYS A 112 2.69 13.26 -15.52
C LYS A 112 3.23 12.82 -14.16
N ARG A 113 3.06 13.68 -13.17
CA ARG A 113 3.63 13.53 -11.83
C ARG A 113 2.57 13.28 -10.78
N GLN A 114 2.94 12.49 -9.80
CA GLN A 114 2.08 12.09 -8.69
C GLN A 114 1.71 13.26 -7.76
N HIS A 115 2.37 14.43 -7.90
CA HIS A 115 1.98 15.65 -7.18
C HIS A 115 0.97 16.51 -7.95
N GLU A 116 0.60 16.14 -9.17
CA GLU A 116 -0.47 16.80 -9.92
C GLU A 116 -1.85 16.40 -9.34
N ALA A 117 -2.82 17.30 -9.45
CA ALA A 117 -4.21 17.00 -9.11
C ALA A 117 -4.79 15.93 -10.06
N LEU A 118 -5.84 15.22 -9.63
CA LEU A 118 -6.62 14.38 -10.52
C LEU A 118 -7.37 15.26 -11.53
N ASP A 119 -7.36 14.88 -12.78
CA ASP A 119 -8.02 15.54 -13.91
C ASP A 119 -9.21 14.72 -14.43
N MET A 120 -9.79 15.16 -15.55
CA MET A 120 -10.96 14.50 -16.15
C MET A 120 -10.68 13.08 -16.64
N ASP A 121 -9.46 12.81 -17.12
CA ASP A 121 -9.07 11.47 -17.60
C ASP A 121 -8.98 10.50 -16.42
N ASP A 122 -8.42 10.96 -15.30
CA ASP A 122 -8.35 10.18 -14.06
C ASP A 122 -9.77 9.81 -13.57
N MET A 123 -10.71 10.76 -13.59
CA MET A 123 -12.10 10.49 -13.17
C MET A 123 -12.80 9.47 -14.07
N ALA A 124 -12.59 9.57 -15.38
CA ALA A 124 -13.14 8.60 -16.33
C ALA A 124 -12.61 7.18 -16.06
N VAL A 125 -11.29 7.06 -15.84
CA VAL A 125 -10.64 5.78 -15.56
C VAL A 125 -11.05 5.20 -14.20
N ILE A 126 -11.23 6.02 -13.16
CA ILE A 126 -11.78 5.57 -11.86
C ILE A 126 -13.14 4.91 -12.05
N LEU A 127 -14.07 5.59 -12.74
CA LEU A 127 -15.43 5.10 -12.92
C LEU A 127 -15.48 3.88 -13.84
N GLU A 128 -14.68 3.85 -14.90
CA GLU A 128 -14.59 2.69 -15.80
C GLU A 128 -14.01 1.47 -15.08
N THR A 129 -12.95 1.64 -14.29
CA THR A 129 -12.34 0.54 -13.52
C THR A 129 -13.33 -0.06 -12.53
N MET A 130 -14.08 0.78 -11.80
CA MET A 130 -15.11 0.31 -10.86
C MET A 130 -16.31 -0.35 -11.56
N ARG A 131 -16.59 0.03 -12.82
CA ARG A 131 -17.62 -0.63 -13.64
C ARG A 131 -17.16 -2.02 -14.10
N LEU A 132 -15.89 -2.15 -14.47
CA LEU A 132 -15.29 -3.43 -14.88
C LEU A 132 -15.12 -4.37 -13.68
N PHE A 133 -14.73 -3.84 -12.52
CA PHE A 133 -14.45 -4.59 -11.30
C PHE A 133 -15.20 -4.01 -10.10
N PRO A 134 -16.49 -4.34 -9.92
CA PRO A 134 -17.33 -3.78 -8.85
C PRO A 134 -16.84 -4.09 -7.43
N SER A 135 -15.96 -5.09 -7.25
CA SER A 135 -15.35 -5.42 -5.97
C SER A 135 -14.15 -4.52 -5.60
N ILE A 136 -13.66 -3.71 -6.54
CA ILE A 136 -12.45 -2.90 -6.37
C ILE A 136 -12.78 -1.43 -6.04
N TYR A 137 -12.13 -0.91 -5.00
CA TYR A 137 -12.12 0.52 -4.70
C TYR A 137 -10.85 1.18 -5.24
N MET A 138 -10.97 2.47 -5.58
CA MET A 138 -9.88 3.24 -6.18
C MET A 138 -9.19 4.12 -5.15
N LEU A 139 -7.86 4.26 -5.27
CA LEU A 139 -7.06 5.16 -4.44
C LEU A 139 -6.11 6.03 -5.27
N TYR A 140 -5.85 7.23 -4.75
CA TYR A 140 -4.77 8.12 -5.21
C TYR A 140 -3.97 8.66 -4.01
N ASN A 141 -2.66 8.70 -4.14
CA ASN A 141 -1.74 9.26 -3.14
C ASN A 141 -1.01 10.45 -3.78
N CYS A 142 -1.44 11.67 -3.51
CA CYS A 142 -0.90 12.86 -4.16
C CYS A 142 0.37 13.38 -3.46
N GLY A 143 1.50 13.27 -4.14
CA GLY A 143 2.81 13.71 -3.69
C GLY A 143 3.41 12.88 -2.55
N GLU A 144 4.67 13.17 -2.22
CA GLU A 144 5.42 12.48 -1.16
C GLU A 144 4.72 12.58 0.20
N ASP A 145 4.26 13.78 0.56
CA ASP A 145 3.47 14.02 1.77
C ASP A 145 2.11 13.29 1.75
N GLY A 146 1.59 12.95 0.57
CA GLY A 146 0.41 12.09 0.41
C GLY A 146 0.71 10.60 0.66
N GLY A 147 1.97 10.23 0.81
CA GLY A 147 2.42 8.85 0.97
C GLY A 147 2.52 8.11 -0.36
N CYS A 148 2.84 8.80 -1.45
CA CYS A 148 3.13 8.11 -2.70
C CYS A 148 4.49 7.38 -2.63
N SER A 149 4.58 6.22 -3.28
CA SER A 149 5.84 5.48 -3.39
C SER A 149 6.63 5.81 -4.65
N ARG A 150 5.98 6.40 -5.65
CA ARG A 150 6.51 6.62 -7.00
C ARG A 150 6.04 7.97 -7.53
N VAL A 151 6.82 8.57 -8.43
CA VAL A 151 6.59 9.93 -8.95
C VAL A 151 5.84 9.96 -10.27
N HIS A 152 5.88 8.90 -11.09
CA HIS A 152 5.00 8.78 -12.24
C HIS A 152 3.54 8.75 -11.75
N LYS A 153 2.67 9.61 -12.31
CA LYS A 153 1.25 9.67 -11.95
C LYS A 153 0.56 8.32 -12.17
N HIS A 154 -0.08 7.81 -11.12
CA HIS A 154 -0.81 6.55 -11.15
C HIS A 154 -1.94 6.52 -10.11
N LEU A 155 -3.03 5.85 -10.48
CA LEU A 155 -4.07 5.39 -9.57
C LEU A 155 -3.75 3.97 -9.10
N GLN A 156 -4.40 3.55 -8.03
CA GLN A 156 -4.35 2.18 -7.53
C GLN A 156 -5.76 1.64 -7.35
N GLY A 157 -5.92 0.32 -7.47
CA GLY A 157 -7.17 -0.38 -7.16
C GLY A 157 -6.92 -1.51 -6.19
N LEU A 158 -7.78 -1.65 -5.18
CA LEU A 158 -7.71 -2.72 -4.18
C LEU A 158 -9.09 -3.37 -3.95
N PRO A 159 -9.16 -4.66 -3.62
CA PRO A 159 -10.39 -5.32 -3.20
C PRO A 159 -10.97 -4.66 -1.95
N GLY A 160 -12.23 -4.27 -2.08
CA GLY A 160 -13.01 -3.61 -1.04
C GLY A 160 -13.74 -4.56 -0.10
N PRO A 161 -14.45 -3.99 0.89
CA PRO A 161 -14.42 -2.56 1.23
C PRO A 161 -13.09 -2.16 1.89
N PRO A 162 -12.71 -0.87 1.88
CA PRO A 162 -11.67 -0.35 2.76
C PRO A 162 -12.00 -0.66 4.23
N HIS A 163 -10.99 -0.96 5.05
CA HIS A 163 -11.20 -1.52 6.39
C HIS A 163 -12.09 -0.67 7.31
N ALA A 164 -11.84 0.64 7.35
CA ALA A 164 -12.58 1.59 8.19
C ALA A 164 -13.79 2.24 7.49
N PHE A 165 -14.18 1.77 6.29
CA PHE A 165 -15.20 2.44 5.46
C PHE A 165 -16.52 2.68 6.20
N ASN A 166 -17.10 1.63 6.79
CA ASN A 166 -18.39 1.75 7.51
C ASN A 166 -18.30 2.70 8.71
N HIS A 167 -17.17 2.71 9.42
CA HIS A 167 -16.95 3.61 10.56
C HIS A 167 -16.91 5.07 10.11
N ILE A 168 -16.20 5.35 9.01
CA ILE A 168 -16.13 6.69 8.41
C ILE A 168 -17.53 7.16 7.99
N VAL A 169 -18.25 6.35 7.20
CA VAL A 169 -19.59 6.70 6.69
C VAL A 169 -20.57 6.93 7.84
N ASN A 170 -20.58 6.05 8.85
CA ASN A 170 -21.44 6.21 10.03
C ASN A 170 -21.12 7.50 10.80
N SER A 171 -19.84 7.83 10.98
CA SER A 171 -19.43 9.04 11.69
C SER A 171 -19.84 10.32 10.93
N LEU A 172 -19.67 10.33 9.61
CA LEU A 172 -20.03 11.45 8.73
C LEU A 172 -21.54 11.66 8.63
N THR A 173 -22.32 10.58 8.52
CA THR A 173 -23.78 10.65 8.42
C THR A 173 -24.44 11.07 9.74
N GLN A 174 -23.89 10.65 10.89
CA GLN A 174 -24.39 11.04 12.20
C GLN A 174 -24.01 12.48 12.59
N ASN A 175 -22.93 13.03 12.01
CA ASN A 175 -22.45 14.38 12.27
C ASN A 175 -22.38 15.20 10.97
N PRO A 176 -23.53 15.51 10.33
CA PRO A 176 -23.56 16.16 9.02
C PRO A 176 -23.20 17.66 9.05
N ARG A 177 -22.91 18.23 10.24
CA ARG A 177 -22.27 19.55 10.30
C ARG A 177 -20.96 19.38 9.54
N ASN A 178 -20.76 20.16 8.48
CA ASN A 178 -19.61 20.12 7.55
C ASN A 178 -18.22 20.34 8.22
N SER A 179 -18.01 19.91 9.47
CA SER A 179 -16.73 19.89 10.13
C SER A 179 -15.83 18.88 9.44
N SER A 180 -14.64 19.34 9.05
CA SER A 180 -13.59 18.49 8.49
C SER A 180 -13.11 17.42 9.47
N PHE A 181 -13.53 17.50 10.74
CA PHE A 181 -13.24 16.56 11.82
C PHE A 181 -14.55 15.96 12.32
N SER A 182 -14.65 14.63 12.30
CA SER A 182 -15.80 13.89 12.83
C SER A 182 -15.38 13.11 14.08
N PRO A 183 -16.25 13.02 15.10
CA PRO A 183 -15.96 12.21 16.29
C PRO A 183 -15.53 10.77 15.93
N GLY A 184 -14.45 10.30 16.56
CA GLY A 184 -13.92 8.95 16.31
C GLY A 184 -13.07 8.80 15.05
N ILE A 185 -12.77 9.88 14.33
CA ILE A 185 -11.78 9.91 13.24
C ILE A 185 -10.60 10.81 13.66
N PRO A 186 -9.35 10.29 13.74
CA PRO A 186 -8.23 11.02 14.33
C PRO A 186 -7.58 12.05 13.39
N PHE A 187 -8.14 12.26 12.20
CA PHE A 187 -7.62 13.16 11.18
C PHE A 187 -8.76 13.83 10.42
N ALA A 188 -8.43 14.88 9.66
CA ALA A 188 -9.41 15.54 8.81
C ALA A 188 -9.77 14.65 7.62
N ILE A 189 -11.06 14.49 7.35
CA ILE A 189 -11.57 13.78 6.16
C ILE A 189 -12.71 14.59 5.57
N LEU A 190 -12.64 14.80 4.25
CA LEU A 190 -13.63 15.51 3.47
C LEU A 190 -14.33 14.52 2.57
N SER A 191 -15.63 14.65 2.38
CA SER A 191 -16.41 13.69 1.60
C SER A 191 -17.45 14.34 0.70
N HIS A 192 -17.79 13.63 -0.36
CA HIS A 192 -19.00 13.85 -1.15
C HIS A 192 -19.71 12.50 -1.31
N ASP A 193 -21.04 12.52 -1.15
CA ASP A 193 -21.88 11.32 -1.21
C ASP A 193 -22.71 11.33 -2.51
N PHE A 194 -22.43 10.36 -3.37
CA PHE A 194 -23.15 10.05 -4.60
C PHE A 194 -24.07 8.83 -4.45
N SER A 195 -24.42 8.40 -3.23
CA SER A 195 -25.28 7.22 -3.03
C SER A 195 -26.64 7.32 -3.74
N SER A 196 -27.09 8.55 -4.02
CA SER A 196 -28.35 8.83 -4.70
C SER A 196 -28.27 8.75 -6.23
N SER A 197 -27.08 8.78 -6.84
CA SER A 197 -26.90 8.69 -8.29
C SER A 197 -25.47 8.34 -8.69
N SER A 198 -25.30 7.52 -9.73
CA SER A 198 -23.96 7.26 -10.28
C SER A 198 -23.35 8.55 -10.85
N PRO A 199 -22.16 8.99 -10.39
CA PRO A 199 -21.57 10.22 -10.88
C PRO A 199 -21.06 10.05 -12.31
N SER A 200 -21.20 11.09 -13.13
CA SER A 200 -20.41 11.23 -14.35
C SER A 200 -18.97 11.63 -14.02
N PRO A 201 -17.99 11.46 -14.93
CA PRO A 201 -16.62 11.94 -14.71
C PRO A 201 -16.58 13.44 -14.35
N HIS A 202 -17.44 14.24 -14.97
CA HIS A 202 -17.56 15.67 -14.69
C HIS A 202 -18.03 15.95 -13.25
N LEU A 203 -19.10 15.29 -12.81
CA LEU A 203 -19.59 15.47 -11.43
C LEU A 203 -18.57 15.00 -10.39
N LEU A 204 -17.87 13.90 -10.65
CA LEU A 204 -16.80 13.41 -9.79
C LEU A 204 -15.65 14.43 -9.71
N TYR A 205 -15.25 15.01 -10.84
CA TYR A 205 -14.22 16.05 -10.92
C TYR A 205 -14.63 17.34 -10.19
N THR A 206 -15.87 17.80 -10.36
CA THR A 206 -16.40 18.97 -9.65
C THR A 206 -16.43 18.76 -8.14
N ALA A 207 -16.86 17.59 -7.67
CA ALA A 207 -16.82 17.27 -6.24
C ALA A 207 -15.38 17.21 -5.73
N TYR A 208 -14.48 16.53 -6.44
CA TYR A 208 -13.07 16.44 -6.09
C TYR A 208 -12.40 17.80 -5.97
N THR A 209 -12.55 18.68 -6.95
CA THR A 209 -11.93 20.03 -6.93
C THR A 209 -12.48 20.89 -5.79
N ALA A 210 -13.77 20.79 -5.47
CA ALA A 210 -14.36 21.46 -4.32
C ALA A 210 -13.79 20.95 -2.97
N LEU A 211 -13.61 19.63 -2.83
CA LEU A 211 -12.98 19.04 -1.64
C LEU A 211 -11.48 19.38 -1.58
N LEU A 212 -10.79 19.46 -2.72
CA LEU A 212 -9.37 19.80 -2.78
C LEU A 212 -9.12 21.26 -2.37
N ALA A 213 -9.98 22.19 -2.77
CA ALA A 213 -9.91 23.58 -2.31
C ALA A 213 -10.03 23.68 -0.77
N ARG A 214 -10.96 22.91 -0.18
CA ARG A 214 -11.09 22.79 1.29
C ARG A 214 -9.86 22.14 1.94
N ALA A 215 -9.28 21.12 1.30
CA ALA A 215 -8.05 20.48 1.77
C ALA A 215 -6.87 21.47 1.79
N SER A 216 -6.75 22.29 0.75
CA SER A 216 -5.75 23.36 0.64
C SER A 216 -5.84 24.33 1.81
N ALA A 217 -7.06 24.79 2.13
CA ALA A 217 -7.33 25.69 3.24
C ALA A 217 -6.96 25.05 4.59
N LEU A 218 -7.30 23.78 4.83
CA LEU A 218 -6.95 23.08 6.08
C LEU A 218 -5.45 22.89 6.28
N LEU A 219 -4.70 22.77 5.18
CA LEU A 219 -3.24 22.61 5.22
C LEU A 219 -2.49 23.94 5.26
N ASN A 220 -3.19 25.08 5.16
CA ASN A 220 -2.59 26.40 4.93
C ASN A 220 -1.57 26.37 3.78
N ARG A 221 -1.87 25.62 2.72
CA ARG A 221 -1.09 25.61 1.49
C ARG A 221 -1.87 26.36 0.41
N PRO A 222 -1.30 27.42 -0.20
CA PRO A 222 -1.94 28.09 -1.33
C PRO A 222 -2.06 27.13 -2.51
N TRP A 223 -3.01 27.41 -3.40
CA TRP A 223 -3.19 26.66 -4.63
C TRP A 223 -1.98 26.86 -5.54
N ASP A 224 -1.41 25.76 -6.02
CA ASP A 224 -0.35 25.73 -7.02
C ASP A 224 -0.87 24.91 -8.21
N PRO A 225 -0.84 25.46 -9.45
CA PRO A 225 -1.36 24.79 -10.64
C PRO A 225 -0.52 23.57 -11.06
N VAL A 226 0.71 23.46 -10.59
CA VAL A 226 1.63 22.35 -10.85
C VAL A 226 1.63 21.34 -9.71
N VAL A 227 1.56 21.82 -8.47
CA VAL A 227 1.69 21.00 -7.27
C VAL A 227 0.42 21.07 -6.42
N ALA A 228 -0.43 20.06 -6.52
CA ALA A 228 -1.62 19.98 -5.69
C ALA A 228 -1.27 19.85 -4.20
N PRO A 229 -2.11 20.39 -3.28
CA PRO A 229 -1.91 20.19 -1.86
C PRO A 229 -1.89 18.68 -1.56
N PRO A 230 -0.96 18.15 -0.76
CA PRO A 230 -0.85 16.71 -0.55
C PRO A 230 -2.13 16.13 0.04
N HIS A 231 -2.64 15.06 -0.58
CA HIS A 231 -3.91 14.47 -0.18
C HIS A 231 -3.99 12.99 -0.60
N ASN A 232 -4.88 12.25 0.05
CA ASN A 232 -5.35 10.97 -0.46
C ASN A 232 -6.74 11.12 -1.06
N VAL A 233 -7.01 10.37 -2.11
CA VAL A 233 -8.37 10.17 -2.64
C VAL A 233 -8.73 8.70 -2.48
N VAL A 234 -9.98 8.44 -2.07
CA VAL A 234 -10.57 7.10 -2.07
C VAL A 234 -11.97 7.19 -2.66
N VAL A 235 -12.28 6.33 -3.63
CA VAL A 235 -13.61 6.24 -4.24
C VAL A 235 -14.17 4.83 -4.06
N TRP A 236 -15.32 4.72 -3.39
CA TRP A 236 -15.97 3.44 -3.13
C TRP A 236 -17.47 3.59 -2.84
N ARG A 237 -18.31 2.75 -3.46
CA ARG A 237 -19.77 2.66 -3.20
C ARG A 237 -20.48 4.03 -3.10
N GLY A 238 -20.24 4.91 -4.07
CA GLY A 238 -20.84 6.24 -4.12
C GLY A 238 -20.15 7.29 -3.25
N TRP A 239 -19.16 6.93 -2.44
CA TRP A 239 -18.41 7.90 -1.64
C TRP A 239 -17.12 8.32 -2.34
N LEU A 240 -16.89 9.63 -2.39
CA LEU A 240 -15.60 10.24 -2.66
C LEU A 240 -15.04 10.78 -1.36
N PHE A 241 -13.89 10.29 -0.93
CA PHE A 241 -13.14 10.82 0.22
C PHE A 241 -11.88 11.53 -0.23
N VAL A 242 -11.61 12.69 0.38
CA VAL A 242 -10.34 13.41 0.31
C VAL A 242 -9.79 13.58 1.72
N VAL A 243 -8.59 13.05 1.95
CA VAL A 243 -7.88 13.19 3.23
C VAL A 243 -6.71 14.15 3.02
N PRO A 244 -6.75 15.38 3.57
CA PRO A 244 -5.61 16.30 3.50
C PRO A 244 -4.43 15.73 4.28
N ARG A 245 -3.23 15.73 3.69
CA ARG A 245 -2.03 15.11 4.27
C ARG A 245 -0.97 16.15 4.59
N ARG A 246 -0.43 16.10 5.81
CA ARG A 246 0.69 16.95 6.26
C ARG A 246 2.06 16.30 6.07
N ARG A 247 2.09 14.98 5.96
CA ARG A 247 3.29 14.14 5.85
C ARG A 247 2.91 12.73 5.43
N GLY A 248 3.76 12.11 4.62
CA GLY A 248 3.61 10.71 4.18
C GLY A 248 4.02 9.73 5.28
N SER A 249 4.97 10.15 6.12
CA SER A 249 5.51 9.37 7.23
C SER A 249 5.79 10.23 8.47
N LEU A 250 5.81 9.59 9.64
CA LEU A 250 6.16 10.21 10.92
C LEU A 250 7.00 9.24 11.73
N ARG A 251 8.26 9.58 12.02
CA ARG A 251 9.19 8.76 12.83
C ARG A 251 9.29 7.30 12.33
N GLY A 252 9.18 7.10 11.01
CA GLY A 252 9.20 5.78 10.37
C GLY A 252 7.83 5.12 10.17
N ALA A 253 6.75 5.62 10.82
CA ALA A 253 5.39 5.18 10.55
C ALA A 253 4.86 5.85 9.27
N SER A 254 4.65 5.09 8.20
CA SER A 254 4.14 5.61 6.93
C SER A 254 2.72 5.15 6.64
N ALA A 255 1.89 6.07 6.13
CA ALA A 255 0.52 5.76 5.73
C ALA A 255 0.24 6.35 4.35
N ASN A 256 -0.36 5.54 3.48
CA ASN A 256 -0.97 5.99 2.22
C ASN A 256 -2.50 6.01 2.39
N ALA A 257 -3.24 6.21 1.29
CA ALA A 257 -4.71 6.17 1.29
C ALA A 257 -5.29 4.91 1.96
N GLY A 258 -4.71 3.72 1.71
CA GLY A 258 -5.13 2.48 2.37
C GLY A 258 -4.92 2.51 3.89
N GLY A 259 -3.76 3.01 4.34
CA GLY A 259 -3.46 3.22 5.75
C GLY A 259 -4.43 4.21 6.41
N MET A 260 -4.74 5.31 5.72
CA MET A 260 -5.75 6.28 6.16
C MET A 260 -7.17 5.70 6.17
N MET A 261 -7.42 4.58 5.48
CA MET A 261 -8.68 3.83 5.52
C MET A 261 -8.61 2.62 6.47
N GLY A 262 -7.68 2.62 7.42
CA GLY A 262 -7.62 1.63 8.50
C GLY A 262 -6.78 0.39 8.20
N GLU A 263 -6.02 0.36 7.10
CA GLU A 263 -5.23 -0.80 6.71
C GLU A 263 -3.80 -0.41 6.34
N VAL A 264 -2.89 -0.50 7.31
CA VAL A 264 -1.47 -0.17 7.13
C VAL A 264 -0.68 -1.44 6.87
N TRP A 265 0.14 -1.43 5.83
CA TRP A 265 0.99 -2.55 5.46
C TRP A 265 2.45 -2.26 5.80
N VAL A 266 3.09 -3.19 6.50
CA VAL A 266 4.48 -3.09 6.93
C VAL A 266 5.25 -4.36 6.55
N HIS A 267 6.57 -4.26 6.35
CA HIS A 267 7.39 -5.41 5.97
C HIS A 267 7.82 -6.28 7.17
N GLY A 268 7.79 -5.75 8.40
CA GLY A 268 8.28 -6.46 9.58
C GLY A 268 7.63 -6.03 10.90
N ARG A 269 7.81 -6.85 11.95
CA ARG A 269 7.29 -6.54 13.30
C ARG A 269 8.01 -5.36 13.96
N GLU A 270 9.23 -5.05 13.57
CA GLU A 270 9.93 -3.84 14.02
C GLU A 270 9.16 -2.56 13.63
N ALA A 271 8.54 -2.54 12.44
CA ALA A 271 7.69 -1.43 12.01
C ALA A 271 6.40 -1.34 12.83
N VAL A 272 5.89 -2.45 13.38
CA VAL A 272 4.77 -2.42 14.34
C VAL A 272 5.15 -1.69 15.61
N GLU A 273 6.41 -1.79 16.05
CA GLU A 273 6.89 -1.05 17.23
C GLU A 273 6.92 0.46 16.97
N ILE A 274 7.28 0.88 15.75
CA ILE A 274 7.26 2.28 15.34
C ILE A 274 5.84 2.87 15.42
N TRP A 275 4.82 2.09 15.07
CA TRP A 275 3.41 2.50 15.16
C TRP A 275 2.84 2.48 16.59
N GLY A 276 3.54 1.84 17.54
CA GLY A 276 3.09 1.73 18.92
C GLY A 276 3.60 2.86 19.81
N GLU A 277 2.97 4.03 19.79
CA GLU A 277 3.10 4.95 20.93
C GLU A 277 2.41 4.32 22.17
N ASP A 278 3.07 4.35 23.34
CA ASP A 278 2.71 3.75 24.65
C ASP A 278 3.07 2.29 24.94
N GLY A 279 4.24 1.77 24.52
CA GLY A 279 4.79 0.58 25.19
C GLY A 279 3.88 -0.67 25.18
N ARG A 280 3.04 -0.80 24.14
CA ARG A 280 2.22 -1.98 23.84
C ARG A 280 2.77 -2.80 22.66
N GLY A 281 3.94 -2.41 22.15
CA GLY A 281 4.66 -3.12 21.10
C GLY A 281 5.18 -4.50 21.52
N TYR A 282 5.60 -5.29 20.54
CA TYR A 282 6.13 -6.64 20.69
C TYR A 282 7.25 -6.73 21.76
N ARG A 283 8.26 -5.85 21.72
CA ARG A 283 9.28 -5.74 22.78
C ARG A 283 8.70 -5.49 24.17
N ALA A 284 7.67 -4.66 24.28
CA ALA A 284 7.06 -4.39 25.58
C ALA A 284 6.26 -5.60 26.11
N LEU A 285 5.64 -6.39 25.22
CA LEU A 285 5.02 -7.66 25.61
C LEU A 285 6.09 -8.67 26.09
N VAL A 286 7.19 -8.79 25.36
CA VAL A 286 8.34 -9.64 25.76
C VAL A 286 8.90 -9.20 27.10
N THR A 287 9.12 -7.89 27.29
CA THR A 287 9.61 -7.30 28.54
C THR A 287 8.61 -7.51 29.68
N ARG A 288 7.30 -7.33 29.44
CA ARG A 288 6.26 -7.61 30.46
C ARG A 288 6.24 -9.08 30.87
N VAL A 289 6.34 -10.01 29.93
CA VAL A 289 6.40 -11.44 30.24
C VAL A 289 7.69 -11.77 31.00
N LYS A 290 8.84 -11.20 30.62
CA LYS A 290 10.09 -11.31 31.39
C LYS A 290 9.94 -10.77 32.82
N ASN A 291 9.35 -9.58 32.98
CA ASN A 291 9.11 -8.95 34.28
C ASN A 291 8.11 -9.72 35.14
N ILE A 292 7.11 -10.39 34.54
CA ILE A 292 6.20 -11.27 35.27
C ILE A 292 6.95 -12.51 35.76
N LYS A 293 7.78 -13.12 34.91
CA LYS A 293 8.60 -14.29 35.25
C LYS A 293 9.69 -14.02 36.28
N SER A 294 10.14 -12.76 36.40
CA SER A 294 11.13 -12.37 37.41
C SER A 294 10.53 -12.14 38.81
N LYS A 295 9.19 -12.14 38.95
CA LYS A 295 8.53 -11.99 40.26
C LYS A 295 8.53 -13.33 41.01
N PRO A 296 8.82 -13.37 42.32
CA PRO A 296 8.80 -14.61 43.12
C PRO A 296 7.47 -15.36 43.05
N GLU A 297 6.35 -14.64 43.06
CA GLU A 297 4.99 -15.21 43.00
C GLU A 297 4.67 -15.93 41.68
N SER A 298 5.44 -15.70 40.62
CA SER A 298 5.22 -16.33 39.32
C SER A 298 5.51 -17.84 39.35
N GLY A 299 6.35 -18.29 40.28
CA GLY A 299 6.64 -19.70 40.53
C GLY A 299 5.65 -20.39 41.47
N SER A 300 4.67 -19.67 42.02
CA SER A 300 3.68 -20.27 42.93
C SER A 300 2.78 -21.27 42.20
N PRO A 301 2.28 -22.34 42.87
CA PRO A 301 1.37 -23.31 42.27
C PRO A 301 0.11 -22.69 41.64
N ARG A 302 -0.33 -21.54 42.17
CA ARG A 302 -1.46 -20.77 41.67
C ARG A 302 -1.19 -20.10 40.33
N ASN A 303 0.02 -19.56 40.12
CA ASN A 303 0.34 -18.67 38.99
C ASN A 303 1.22 -19.32 37.91
N ALA A 304 2.09 -20.27 38.28
CA ALA A 304 3.03 -20.92 37.37
C ALA A 304 2.38 -21.51 36.10
N PRO A 305 1.21 -22.19 36.17
CA PRO A 305 0.56 -22.72 34.96
C PRO A 305 0.15 -21.64 33.96
N GLN A 306 -0.35 -20.50 34.43
CA GLN A 306 -0.83 -19.41 33.56
C GLN A 306 0.36 -18.65 32.96
N VAL A 307 1.38 -18.34 33.77
CA VAL A 307 2.62 -17.71 33.30
C VAL A 307 3.30 -18.59 32.25
N GLY A 308 3.39 -19.90 32.49
CA GLY A 308 3.95 -20.86 31.55
C GLY A 308 3.14 -21.01 30.26
N LYS A 309 1.82 -20.84 30.30
CA LYS A 309 0.96 -20.82 29.10
C LYS A 309 1.23 -19.58 28.23
N VAL A 310 1.36 -18.41 28.86
CA VAL A 310 1.66 -17.16 28.15
C VAL A 310 3.07 -17.17 27.56
N ASP A 311 4.09 -17.63 28.30
CA ASP A 311 5.47 -17.75 27.82
C ASP A 311 5.59 -18.72 26.63
N ARG A 312 4.95 -19.89 26.71
CA ARG A 312 4.93 -20.85 25.59
C ARG A 312 4.22 -20.30 24.38
N ARG A 313 3.08 -19.61 24.55
CA ARG A 313 2.36 -18.98 23.43
C ARG A 313 3.20 -17.89 22.78
N LEU A 314 3.89 -17.07 23.57
CA LEU A 314 4.81 -16.04 23.07
C LEU A 314 5.96 -16.68 22.28
N LYS A 315 6.64 -17.70 22.83
CA LYS A 315 7.72 -18.42 22.15
C LYS A 315 7.26 -19.12 20.87
N ALA A 316 6.08 -19.76 20.88
CA ALA A 316 5.52 -20.40 19.69
C ALA A 316 5.28 -19.37 18.58
N THR A 317 4.77 -18.18 18.92
CA THR A 317 4.62 -17.08 17.95
C THR A 317 5.98 -16.60 17.43
N ILE A 318 7.02 -16.53 18.28
CA ILE A 318 8.39 -16.16 17.86
C ILE A 318 8.98 -17.19 16.91
N ASN A 319 8.89 -18.46 17.22
CA ASN A 319 9.42 -19.52 16.36
C ASN A 319 8.67 -19.56 15.03
N ARG A 320 7.33 -19.43 15.06
CA ARG A 320 6.53 -19.34 13.83
C ARG A 320 6.96 -18.15 12.95
N TYR A 321 7.30 -17.02 13.57
CA TYR A 321 7.84 -15.85 12.88
C TYR A 321 9.20 -16.14 12.24
N GLN A 322 10.15 -16.74 12.98
CA GLN A 322 11.48 -17.06 12.46
C GLN A 322 11.40 -18.05 11.29
N THR A 323 10.51 -19.03 11.39
CA THR A 323 10.25 -19.97 10.29
C THR A 323 9.63 -19.25 9.08
N LEU A 324 8.58 -18.45 9.28
CA LEU A 324 7.97 -17.66 8.20
C LEU A 324 8.97 -16.71 7.54
N GLU A 325 9.82 -16.02 8.32
CA GLU A 325 10.82 -15.10 7.80
C GLU A 325 11.93 -15.85 7.03
N ALA A 326 12.36 -17.02 7.50
CA ALA A 326 13.37 -17.83 6.83
C ALA A 326 12.85 -18.50 5.55
N ASP A 327 11.63 -19.05 5.58
CA ASP A 327 10.93 -19.59 4.43
C ASP A 327 10.73 -18.48 3.39
N PHE A 328 10.26 -17.31 3.84
CA PHE A 328 10.06 -16.17 2.98
C PHE A 328 11.36 -15.60 2.43
N ARG A 329 12.45 -15.52 3.20
CA ARG A 329 13.75 -15.05 2.71
C ARG A 329 14.25 -15.96 1.59
N ARG A 330 14.04 -17.27 1.71
CA ARG A 330 14.30 -18.23 0.62
C ARG A 330 13.39 -17.98 -0.58
N ASP A 331 12.09 -17.83 -0.38
CA ASP A 331 11.14 -17.59 -1.47
C ASP A 331 11.37 -16.25 -2.17
N SER A 332 11.74 -15.23 -1.41
CA SER A 332 12.10 -13.88 -1.86
C SER A 332 13.41 -13.87 -2.62
N GLN A 333 14.42 -14.60 -2.14
CA GLN A 333 15.68 -14.77 -2.85
C GLN A 333 15.43 -15.51 -4.17
N ALA A 334 14.68 -16.62 -4.14
CA ALA A 334 14.30 -17.35 -5.35
C ALA A 334 13.43 -16.50 -6.30
N ALA A 335 12.55 -15.65 -5.79
CA ALA A 335 11.75 -14.71 -6.59
C ALA A 335 12.62 -13.63 -7.22
N ALA A 336 13.55 -13.04 -6.46
CA ALA A 336 14.51 -12.05 -6.98
C ALA A 336 15.42 -12.68 -8.05
N GLU A 337 15.87 -13.92 -7.85
CA GLU A 337 16.64 -14.67 -8.86
C GLU A 337 15.80 -14.95 -10.12
N ARG A 338 14.53 -15.36 -9.97
CA ARG A 338 13.62 -15.54 -11.10
C ARG A 338 13.39 -14.22 -11.84
N GLN A 339 13.15 -13.13 -11.11
CA GLN A 339 12.96 -11.80 -11.68
C GLN A 339 14.21 -11.31 -12.42
N TYR A 340 15.39 -11.53 -11.84
CA TYR A 340 16.64 -11.21 -12.50
C TYR A 340 16.78 -11.99 -13.82
N ARG A 341 16.43 -13.27 -13.83
CA ARG A 341 16.42 -14.10 -15.06
C ARG A 341 15.33 -13.70 -16.06
N ILE A 342 14.18 -13.20 -15.62
CA ILE A 342 13.15 -12.66 -16.53
C ILE A 342 13.69 -11.42 -17.24
N VAL A 343 14.38 -10.55 -16.51
CA VAL A 343 14.93 -9.30 -17.04
C VAL A 343 16.22 -9.55 -17.85
N ARG A 344 17.05 -10.52 -17.44
CA ARG A 344 18.26 -10.98 -18.13
C ARG A 344 18.22 -12.50 -18.36
N PRO A 345 17.58 -12.95 -19.45
CA PRO A 345 17.44 -14.39 -19.74
C PRO A 345 18.77 -15.13 -19.93
N ASP A 346 19.82 -14.40 -20.28
CA ASP A 346 21.17 -14.88 -20.59
C ASP A 346 22.14 -14.83 -19.39
N ALA A 347 21.69 -14.35 -18.22
CA ALA A 347 22.54 -14.24 -17.04
C ALA A 347 22.98 -15.60 -16.49
N THR A 348 24.26 -15.71 -16.13
CA THR A 348 24.84 -16.88 -15.48
C THR A 348 24.35 -17.01 -14.04
N ASP A 349 24.38 -18.23 -13.49
CA ASP A 349 24.02 -18.48 -12.09
C ASP A 349 24.92 -17.75 -11.08
N ALA A 350 26.12 -17.34 -11.49
CA ALA A 350 27.01 -16.51 -10.67
C ALA A 350 26.51 -15.06 -10.61
N GLU A 351 26.20 -14.48 -11.77
CA GLU A 351 25.65 -13.12 -11.88
C GLU A 351 24.30 -12.99 -11.16
N VAL A 352 23.44 -14.01 -11.30
CA VAL A 352 22.13 -14.05 -10.61
C VAL A 352 22.31 -14.11 -9.09
N ARG A 353 23.24 -14.92 -8.59
CA ARG A 353 23.52 -15.01 -7.15
C ARG A 353 24.13 -13.72 -6.61
N GLU A 354 25.04 -13.10 -7.35
CA GLU A 354 25.67 -11.83 -6.96
C GLU A 354 24.64 -10.70 -6.91
N ALA A 355 23.78 -10.58 -7.94
CA ALA A 355 22.75 -9.55 -8.01
C ALA A 355 21.69 -9.64 -6.89
N VAL A 356 21.50 -10.83 -6.31
CA VAL A 356 20.52 -11.08 -5.24
C VAL A 356 21.17 -11.10 -3.85
N ALA A 357 22.50 -11.22 -3.76
CA ALA A 357 23.22 -11.35 -2.49
C ALA A 357 23.38 -10.04 -1.70
N ASP A 358 23.38 -8.88 -2.37
CA ASP A 358 23.61 -7.58 -1.71
C ASP A 358 22.71 -6.47 -2.31
N PRO A 359 21.63 -6.07 -1.61
CA PRO A 359 20.72 -5.01 -2.05
C PRO A 359 21.33 -3.61 -2.14
N ASP A 360 22.49 -3.38 -1.52
CA ASP A 360 23.15 -2.07 -1.40
C ASP A 360 24.60 -2.06 -1.96
N ALA A 361 25.00 -3.09 -2.73
CA ALA A 361 26.37 -3.21 -3.24
C ALA A 361 26.72 -2.11 -4.27
N PRO A 362 27.82 -1.35 -4.09
CA PRO A 362 28.26 -0.28 -4.97
C PRO A 362 29.12 -0.78 -6.15
N ILE A 363 28.68 -1.84 -6.84
CA ILE A 363 29.33 -2.30 -8.08
C ILE A 363 28.46 -1.80 -9.25
N PHE A 364 29.06 -1.50 -10.40
CA PHE A 364 28.43 -1.01 -11.65
C PHE A 364 28.44 0.50 -11.92
N GLN A 365 29.53 1.19 -11.57
CA GLN A 365 30.06 2.28 -12.43
C GLN A 365 30.78 1.77 -13.70
N GLN A 366 30.90 0.45 -13.88
CA GLN A 366 31.69 -0.13 -14.97
C GLN A 366 30.88 -1.17 -15.74
N ALA A 367 30.08 -0.70 -16.70
CA ALA A 367 29.76 -1.40 -17.94
C ALA A 367 28.92 -0.45 -18.81
N VAL A 368 29.55 0.63 -19.26
CA VAL A 368 29.05 1.46 -20.36
C VAL A 368 29.92 1.11 -21.56
N TRP A 369 29.34 0.42 -22.53
CA TRP A 369 29.61 0.59 -23.95
C TRP A 369 28.31 0.36 -24.71
#